data_AF-A0A453CYX6-F1
#
_entry.id   AF-A0A453CYX6-F1
#
_cell.length_a   1.000
_cell.length_b   1.000
_cell.length_c   1.000
_cell.angle_alpha   90.00
_cell.angle_beta   90.00
_cell.angle_gamma   90.00
#
_symmetry.space_group_name_H-M   'P 1'
#
loop_
_entity.id
_entity.type
_entity.pdbx_description
1 polymer ?
#
loop_
_entity_poly.entity_id
_entity_poly.type
_entity_poly.pdbx_seq_one_letter_code
_entity_poly.pdbx_strand_id
1 'polypeptide(L)'
;MLGYRAVLVISGHVLNNVAFVAAAAYFYRLSVLILKDSGAAYRASVLFCFNPASVFYSSLYSESLYALFSLGGLFYLFSGARTVAMIMLALSGSARSNGALNAGYICFEALLQAYDAAIQKKRPMALVTGFLRSTFVFLPFFAFQAYGYLNICVHGDTDELRPWCKAKLPLLYSFIQSHYWGVGFLRYFQVKQLPNFLLASPALSLAVYSIVHYTKLLHQLFQSTSIHEQIIAIVDGRLVEAHESSDVATVLKSEISTGLHNKKQGNTEVKKRKSVAASAASAASLDGNTSTGRIVGDNKDECPLLVLPFILHLTFMTFTAFFVMHVQVCQRGFCLPVPRSTG
;
A
#
# COMPACT_ATOMS: atom_id res chain seq x y z
N MET A 1 30.35 13.29 21.51
CA MET A 1 29.77 13.22 20.15
C MET A 1 29.20 11.82 19.93
N LEU A 2 28.00 11.71 19.37
CA LEU A 2 27.44 10.39 19.02
C LEU A 2 28.34 9.71 17.99
N GLY A 3 28.71 8.44 18.22
CA GLY A 3 29.52 7.66 17.27
C GLY A 3 28.76 7.36 15.98
N TYR A 4 29.48 7.19 14.87
CA TYR A 4 28.91 6.95 13.53
C TYR A 4 27.83 5.85 13.49
N ARG A 5 28.05 4.72 14.19
CA ARG A 5 27.07 3.64 14.29
C ARG A 5 25.79 4.07 15.00
N ALA A 6 25.89 4.87 16.06
CA ALA A 6 24.72 5.38 16.77
C ALA A 6 23.92 6.35 15.89
N VAL A 7 24.60 7.19 15.11
CA VAL A 7 23.95 8.08 14.14
C VAL A 7 23.19 7.28 13.09
N LEU A 8 23.79 6.25 12.49
CA LEU A 8 23.12 5.40 11.49
C LEU A 8 21.85 4.72 12.06
N VAL A 9 21.93 4.18 13.28
CA VAL A 9 20.78 3.52 13.93
C VAL A 9 19.67 4.53 14.21
N ILE A 10 20.00 5.70 14.76
CA ILE A 10 19.02 6.76 15.04
C ILE A 10 18.40 7.28 13.74
N SER A 11 19.20 7.56 12.72
CA SER A 11 18.71 8.02 11.42
C SER A 11 17.77 7.01 10.77
N GLY A 12 18.13 5.72 10.76
CA GLY A 12 17.24 4.70 10.20
C GLY A 12 15.96 4.52 11.03
N HIS A 13 16.02 4.68 12.35
CA HIS A 13 14.84 4.55 13.21
C HIS A 13 13.88 5.72 12.98
N VAL A 14 14.40 6.95 12.92
CA VAL A 14 13.61 8.14 12.57
C VAL A 14 13.02 7.99 11.18
N LEU A 15 13.81 7.59 10.18
CA LEU A 15 13.33 7.41 8.81
C LEU A 15 12.19 6.39 8.75
N ASN A 16 12.32 5.26 9.45
CA ASN A 16 11.30 4.20 9.39
C ASN A 16 9.99 4.62 10.07
N ASN A 17 10.06 5.34 11.19
CA ASN A 17 8.87 5.85 11.87
C ASN A 17 8.19 6.98 11.09
N VAL A 18 8.96 7.90 10.48
CA VAL A 18 8.40 8.92 9.58
C VAL A 18 7.72 8.26 8.39
N ALA A 19 8.34 7.24 7.79
CA ALA A 19 7.75 6.49 6.70
C ALA A 19 6.47 5.77 7.14
N PHE A 20 6.43 5.21 8.35
CA PHE A 20 5.24 4.54 8.89
C PHE A 20 4.07 5.50 9.10
N VAL A 21 4.31 6.67 9.70
CA VAL A 21 3.27 7.69 9.90
C VAL A 21 2.74 8.19 8.55
N ALA A 22 3.63 8.44 7.59
CA ALA A 22 3.24 8.82 6.24
C ALA A 22 2.44 7.70 5.54
N ALA A 23 2.82 6.43 5.70
CA ALA A 23 2.08 5.30 5.19
C ALA A 23 0.66 5.21 5.78
N ALA A 24 0.50 5.42 7.09
CA ALA A 24 -0.81 5.45 7.75
C ALA A 24 -1.69 6.61 7.23
N ALA A 25 -1.10 7.78 6.96
CA ALA A 25 -1.80 8.91 6.38
C ALA A 25 -2.28 8.61 4.95
N TYR A 26 -1.43 8.01 4.11
CA TYR A 26 -1.84 7.55 2.77
C TYR A 26 -2.89 6.45 2.84
N PHE A 27 -2.79 5.52 3.80
CA PHE A 27 -3.78 4.47 4.00
C PHE A 27 -5.17 5.04 4.31
N TYR A 28 -5.24 6.03 5.19
CA TYR A 28 -6.48 6.74 5.51
C TYR A 28 -7.06 7.41 4.26
N ARG A 29 -6.26 8.21 3.56
CA ARG A 29 -6.72 8.94 2.36
C ARG A 29 -7.19 8.01 1.25
N LEU A 30 -6.44 6.93 1.00
CA LEU A 30 -6.80 5.90 0.04
C LEU A 30 -8.10 5.18 0.45
N SER A 31 -8.28 4.89 1.73
CA SER A 31 -9.49 4.22 2.23
C SER A 31 -10.72 5.11 2.11
N VAL A 32 -10.59 6.42 2.38
CA VAL A 32 -11.67 7.40 2.15
C VAL A 32 -12.03 7.46 0.66
N LEU A 33 -11.03 7.47 -0.21
CA LEU A 33 -11.22 7.51 -1.66
C LEU A 33 -12.00 6.29 -2.18
N ILE A 34 -11.68 5.10 -1.68
CA ILE A 34 -12.28 3.85 -2.16
C ILE A 34 -13.63 3.57 -1.51
N LEU A 35 -13.71 3.68 -0.19
CA LEU A 35 -14.90 3.29 0.59
C LEU A 35 -15.94 4.41 0.64
N LYS A 36 -15.57 5.66 0.38
CA LYS A 36 -16.41 6.85 0.57
C LYS A 36 -17.01 6.99 1.98
N ASP A 37 -16.48 6.27 2.97
CA ASP A 37 -16.84 6.35 4.38
C ASP A 37 -15.60 6.69 5.23
N SER A 38 -15.58 7.92 5.75
CA SER A 38 -14.49 8.40 6.61
C SER A 38 -14.44 7.68 7.96
N GLY A 39 -15.57 7.20 8.48
CA GLY A 39 -15.64 6.47 9.74
C GLY A 39 -14.98 5.09 9.63
N ALA A 40 -15.35 4.33 8.60
CA ALA A 40 -14.69 3.06 8.29
C ALA A 40 -13.20 3.23 7.98
N ALA A 41 -12.84 4.23 7.16
CA ALA A 41 -11.44 4.53 6.83
C ALA A 41 -10.59 4.85 8.07
N TYR A 42 -11.13 5.65 9.01
CA TYR A 42 -10.43 5.96 10.26
C TYR A 42 -10.19 4.70 11.10
N ARG A 43 -11.23 3.88 11.29
CA ARG A 43 -11.12 2.61 12.04
C ARG A 43 -10.09 1.67 11.41
N ALA A 44 -10.08 1.56 10.08
CA ALA A 44 -9.10 0.78 9.35
C ALA A 44 -7.67 1.29 9.56
N SER A 45 -7.45 2.60 9.52
CA SER A 45 -6.13 3.19 9.77
C SER A 45 -5.66 3.00 11.21
N VAL A 46 -6.55 3.08 12.20
CA VAL A 46 -6.21 2.76 13.58
C VAL A 46 -5.80 1.29 13.71
N LEU A 47 -6.53 0.36 13.08
CA LEU A 47 -6.16 -1.06 13.06
C LEU A 47 -4.81 -1.30 12.34
N PHE A 48 -4.52 -0.55 11.28
CA PHE A 48 -3.22 -0.59 10.62
C PHE A 48 -2.09 -0.16 11.57
N CYS A 49 -2.29 0.91 12.35
CA CYS A 49 -1.31 1.40 13.31
C CYS A 49 -1.05 0.42 14.48
N PHE A 50 -2.10 -0.25 14.97
CA PHE A 50 -2.04 -1.13 16.15
C PHE A 50 -2.04 -2.62 15.82
N ASN A 51 -1.59 -3.00 14.62
CA ASN A 51 -1.48 -4.42 14.28
C ASN A 51 -0.29 -5.09 15.02
N PRO A 52 -0.32 -6.41 15.24
CA PRO A 52 0.78 -7.12 15.91
C PRO A 52 2.12 -7.09 15.13
N ALA A 53 2.07 -6.76 13.84
CA ALA A 53 3.25 -6.57 12.99
C ALA A 53 3.84 -5.14 13.07
N SER A 54 3.25 -4.23 13.86
CA SER A 54 3.69 -2.83 14.07
C SER A 54 5.16 -2.73 14.49
N VAL A 55 5.71 -3.77 15.14
CA VAL A 55 7.12 -3.86 15.48
C VAL A 55 8.03 -3.72 14.26
N PHE A 56 7.70 -4.32 13.11
CA PHE A 56 8.47 -4.15 11.86
C PHE A 56 8.37 -2.74 11.29
N TYR A 57 7.32 -2.02 11.68
CA TYR A 57 7.10 -0.64 11.24
C TYR A 57 7.85 0.39 12.09
N SER A 58 8.24 0.04 13.33
CA SER A 58 8.99 0.93 14.23
C SER A 58 10.47 0.56 14.39
N SER A 59 10.89 -0.62 13.97
CA SER A 59 12.29 -1.08 14.02
C SER A 59 13.03 -0.83 12.69
N LEU A 60 14.35 -1.08 12.61
CA LEU A 60 15.18 -0.77 11.43
C LEU A 60 14.94 -1.77 10.27
N TYR A 61 13.79 -1.65 9.61
CA TYR A 61 13.25 -2.64 8.69
C TYR A 61 12.69 -1.96 7.44
N SER A 62 12.65 -2.64 6.28
CA SER A 62 12.19 -2.01 5.02
C SER A 62 10.67 -2.00 4.86
N GLU A 63 9.93 -2.54 5.82
CA GLU A 63 8.48 -2.70 5.84
C GLU A 63 7.75 -1.35 5.79
N SER A 64 8.16 -0.33 6.57
CA SER A 64 7.51 0.99 6.53
C SER A 64 7.79 1.73 5.24
N LEU A 65 9.02 1.63 4.72
CA LEU A 65 9.37 2.23 3.45
C LEU A 65 8.60 1.58 2.28
N TYR A 66 8.47 0.26 2.32
CA TYR A 66 7.63 -0.49 1.38
C TYR A 66 6.15 -0.08 1.48
N ALA A 67 5.60 0.05 2.69
CA ALA A 67 4.22 0.47 2.90
C ALA A 67 3.98 1.91 2.44
N LEU A 68 4.89 2.84 2.75
CA LEU A 68 4.84 4.22 2.29
C LEU A 68 4.74 4.30 0.76
N PHE A 69 5.66 3.63 0.07
CA PHE A 69 5.72 3.69 -1.38
C PHE A 69 4.58 2.93 -2.06
N SER A 70 4.15 1.80 -1.51
CA SER A 70 3.01 1.03 -2.05
C SER A 70 1.69 1.78 -1.86
N LEU A 71 1.39 2.24 -0.64
CA LEU A 71 0.15 2.93 -0.33
C LEU A 71 0.10 4.34 -0.93
N GLY A 72 1.21 5.07 -0.90
CA GLY A 72 1.34 6.36 -1.58
C GLY A 72 1.21 6.21 -3.10
N GLY A 73 1.86 5.20 -3.69
CA GLY A 73 1.74 4.92 -5.12
C GLY A 73 0.31 4.54 -5.52
N LEU A 74 -0.39 3.74 -4.71
CA LEU A 74 -1.81 3.43 -4.90
C LEU A 74 -2.68 4.68 -4.79
N PHE A 75 -2.49 5.51 -3.76
CA PHE A 75 -3.21 6.77 -3.61
C PHE A 75 -3.08 7.63 -4.88
N TYR A 76 -1.87 7.89 -5.36
CA TYR A 76 -1.67 8.67 -6.59
C TYR A 76 -2.20 7.98 -7.85
N LEU A 77 -2.24 6.65 -7.89
CA LEU A 77 -2.82 5.91 -9.01
C LEU A 77 -4.33 6.17 -9.11
N PHE A 78 -5.03 6.11 -7.99
CA PHE A 78 -6.47 6.34 -7.93
C PHE A 78 -6.84 7.83 -8.01
N SER A 79 -6.00 8.74 -7.50
CA SER A 79 -6.17 10.19 -7.67
C SER A 79 -5.78 10.72 -9.07
N GLY A 80 -5.37 9.85 -10.00
CA GLY A 80 -5.08 10.24 -11.40
C GLY A 80 -3.65 10.73 -11.69
N ALA A 81 -2.79 10.89 -10.68
CA ALA A 81 -1.38 11.29 -10.83
C ALA A 81 -0.46 10.11 -11.23
N ARG A 82 -0.73 9.52 -12.41
CA ARG A 82 -0.14 8.24 -12.86
C ARG A 82 1.39 8.19 -12.91
N THR A 83 2.06 9.31 -13.17
CA THR A 83 3.54 9.36 -13.21
C THR A 83 4.13 9.24 -11.80
N VAL A 84 3.56 9.97 -10.83
CA VAL A 84 3.99 9.89 -9.42
C VAL A 84 3.69 8.49 -8.88
N ALA A 85 2.51 7.95 -9.21
CA ALA A 85 2.12 6.58 -8.88
C ALA A 85 3.15 5.56 -9.36
N MET A 86 3.52 5.61 -10.64
CA MET A 86 4.50 4.70 -11.25
C MET A 86 5.87 4.78 -10.56
N ILE A 87 6.37 5.99 -10.25
CA ILE A 87 7.65 6.16 -9.55
C ILE A 87 7.57 5.58 -8.13
N MET A 88 6.53 5.90 -7.36
CA MET A 88 6.37 5.37 -6.00
C MET A 88 6.20 3.85 -6.01
N LEU A 89 5.39 3.30 -6.91
CA LEU A 89 5.22 1.85 -7.02
C LEU A 89 6.52 1.16 -7.43
N ALA A 90 7.34 1.75 -8.31
CA ALA A 90 8.67 1.22 -8.60
C ALA A 90 9.57 1.28 -7.35
N LEU A 91 9.63 2.41 -6.63
CA LEU A 91 10.42 2.52 -5.39
C LEU A 91 10.02 1.50 -4.32
N SER A 92 8.74 1.09 -4.28
CA SER A 92 8.32 -0.01 -3.41
C SER A 92 9.03 -1.34 -3.74
N GLY A 93 9.31 -1.61 -5.02
CA GLY A 93 10.08 -2.75 -5.51
C GLY A 93 11.54 -2.74 -5.06
N SER A 94 12.13 -1.55 -4.89
CA SER A 94 13.48 -1.38 -4.33
C SER A 94 13.54 -1.70 -2.84
N ALA A 95 12.47 -1.41 -2.10
CA ALA A 95 12.39 -1.71 -0.67
C ALA A 95 12.16 -3.21 -0.42
N ARG A 96 11.31 -3.85 -1.24
CA ARG A 96 11.00 -5.28 -1.21
C ARG A 96 10.57 -5.80 -2.57
N SER A 97 10.95 -7.04 -2.90
CA SER A 97 10.53 -7.73 -4.12
C SER A 97 9.01 -7.84 -4.31
N ASN A 98 8.24 -7.86 -3.22
CA ASN A 98 6.77 -7.84 -3.25
C ASN A 98 6.20 -6.61 -3.96
N GLY A 99 6.97 -5.52 -4.10
CA GLY A 99 6.57 -4.33 -4.85
C GLY A 99 6.34 -4.60 -6.33
N ALA A 100 6.93 -5.66 -6.90
CA ALA A 100 6.68 -6.07 -8.28
C ALA A 100 5.19 -6.41 -8.52
N LEU A 101 4.48 -6.92 -7.50
CA LEU A 101 3.05 -7.23 -7.58
C LEU A 101 2.20 -5.97 -7.75
N ASN A 102 2.72 -4.80 -7.40
CA ASN A 102 1.99 -3.54 -7.57
C ASN A 102 1.78 -3.17 -9.05
N ALA A 103 2.53 -3.78 -9.97
CA ALA A 103 2.29 -3.66 -11.41
C ALA A 103 0.88 -4.12 -11.81
N GLY A 104 0.27 -5.03 -11.03
CA GLY A 104 -1.10 -5.49 -11.24
C GLY A 104 -2.14 -4.36 -11.18
N TYR A 105 -1.94 -3.36 -10.31
CA TYR A 105 -2.85 -2.21 -10.22
C TYR A 105 -2.78 -1.30 -11.45
N ILE A 106 -1.58 -1.07 -11.98
CA ILE A 106 -1.37 -0.31 -13.22
C ILE A 106 -1.96 -1.07 -14.42
N CYS A 107 -1.75 -2.38 -14.47
CA CYS A 107 -2.33 -3.24 -15.50
C CYS A 107 -3.86 -3.21 -15.48
N PHE A 108 -4.46 -3.29 -14.29
CA PHE A 108 -5.91 -3.17 -14.12
C PHE A 108 -6.45 -1.82 -14.60
N GLU A 109 -5.80 -0.70 -14.24
CA GLU A 109 -6.18 0.62 -14.75
C GLU A 109 -6.06 0.70 -16.28
N ALA A 110 -4.98 0.17 -16.85
CA ALA A 110 -4.76 0.16 -18.29
C ALA A 110 -5.83 -0.67 -19.03
N LEU A 111 -6.26 -1.78 -18.44
CA LEU A 111 -7.32 -2.63 -18.99
C LEU A 111 -8.67 -1.91 -18.98
N LEU A 112 -9.00 -1.21 -17.90
CA LEU A 112 -10.22 -0.38 -17.82
C LEU A 112 -10.23 0.71 -18.91
N GLN A 113 -9.12 1.42 -19.08
CA GLN A 113 -9.00 2.46 -20.11
C GLN A 113 -9.00 1.89 -21.52
N ALA A 114 -8.40 0.73 -21.73
CA ALA A 114 -8.42 0.05 -23.03
C ALA A 114 -9.84 -0.41 -23.40
N TYR A 115 -10.61 -0.88 -22.41
CA TYR A 115 -12.01 -1.27 -22.59
C TYR A 115 -12.88 -0.06 -22.97
N ASP A 116 -12.77 1.07 -22.25
CA ASP A 116 -13.48 2.31 -22.61
C ASP A 116 -13.07 2.83 -24.00
N ALA A 117 -11.77 2.84 -24.31
CA ALA A 117 -11.28 3.22 -25.64
C ALA A 117 -11.82 2.31 -26.76
N ALA A 118 -11.95 1.01 -26.51
CA ALA A 118 -12.52 0.06 -27.46
C ALA A 118 -14.00 0.34 -27.73
N ILE A 119 -14.78 0.68 -26.68
CA ILE A 119 -16.19 1.06 -26.80
C ILE A 119 -16.34 2.36 -27.59
N GLN A 120 -15.50 3.36 -27.30
CA GLN A 120 -15.48 4.63 -28.03
C GLN A 120 -14.85 4.51 -29.44
N LYS A 121 -14.48 3.31 -29.89
CA LYS A 121 -13.78 3.04 -31.17
C LYS A 121 -12.51 3.88 -31.37
N LYS A 122 -11.83 4.24 -30.27
CA LYS A 122 -10.55 4.95 -30.26
C LYS A 122 -9.38 3.95 -30.25
N ARG A 123 -8.18 4.42 -30.61
CA ARG A 123 -6.98 3.59 -30.53
C ARG A 123 -6.64 3.27 -29.06
N PRO A 124 -6.31 2.02 -28.71
CA PRO A 124 -6.01 1.62 -27.34
C PRO A 124 -4.58 2.00 -26.91
N MET A 125 -4.17 3.26 -27.11
CA MET A 125 -2.85 3.76 -26.68
C MET A 125 -2.65 3.68 -25.16
N ALA A 126 -3.75 3.62 -24.40
CA ALA A 126 -3.75 3.36 -22.98
C ALA A 126 -3.11 2.00 -22.61
N LEU A 127 -3.30 0.97 -23.46
CA LEU A 127 -2.73 -0.36 -23.20
C LEU A 127 -1.21 -0.36 -23.34
N VAL A 128 -0.69 0.29 -24.39
CA VAL A 128 0.75 0.44 -24.62
C VAL A 128 1.39 1.24 -23.49
N THR A 129 0.76 2.36 -23.10
CA THR A 129 1.24 3.19 -22.00
C THR A 129 1.21 2.44 -20.66
N GLY A 130 0.15 1.66 -20.41
CA GLY A 130 0.01 0.82 -19.23
C GLY A 130 1.06 -0.28 -19.16
N PHE A 131 1.37 -0.93 -20.30
CA PHE A 131 2.41 -1.94 -20.39
C PHE A 131 3.81 -1.36 -20.12
N LEU A 132 4.13 -0.20 -20.69
CA LEU A 132 5.39 0.49 -20.44
C LEU A 132 5.54 0.87 -18.96
N ARG A 133 4.48 1.42 -18.35
CA ARG A 133 4.47 1.76 -16.91
C ARG A 133 4.58 0.53 -16.02
N SER A 134 3.91 -0.56 -16.37
CA SER A 134 3.99 -1.81 -15.63
C SER A 134 5.40 -2.41 -15.68
N THR A 135 6.04 -2.37 -16.86
CA THR A 135 7.44 -2.79 -17.03
C THR A 135 8.38 -1.98 -16.12
N PHE A 136 8.15 -0.68 -15.97
CA PHE A 136 8.94 0.18 -15.10
C PHE A 136 8.87 -0.24 -13.62
N VAL A 137 7.73 -0.75 -13.14
CA VAL A 137 7.59 -1.25 -11.76
C VAL A 137 8.47 -2.49 -11.51
N PHE A 138 8.76 -3.29 -12.54
CA PHE A 138 9.67 -4.43 -12.43
C PHE A 138 11.16 -4.05 -12.48
N LEU A 139 11.49 -2.81 -12.87
CA LEU A 139 12.88 -2.38 -13.05
C LEU A 139 13.75 -2.62 -11.81
N PRO A 140 13.34 -2.29 -10.58
CA PRO A 140 14.18 -2.51 -9.40
C PRO A 140 14.41 -3.98 -9.09
N PHE A 141 13.42 -4.84 -9.36
CA PHE A 141 13.57 -6.28 -9.19
C PHE A 141 14.65 -6.82 -10.14
N PHE A 142 14.59 -6.47 -11.43
CA PHE A 142 15.59 -6.91 -12.39
C PHE A 142 16.96 -6.28 -12.13
N ALA A 143 17.02 -5.01 -11.71
CA ALA A 143 18.26 -4.36 -11.34
C ALA A 143 18.96 -5.07 -10.18
N PHE A 144 18.22 -5.47 -9.14
CA PHE A 144 18.77 -6.22 -8.02
C PHE A 144 19.27 -7.61 -8.43
N GLN A 145 18.51 -8.31 -9.29
CA GLN A 145 18.92 -9.63 -9.80
C GLN A 145 20.18 -9.52 -10.67
N ALA A 146 20.27 -8.51 -11.52
CA ALA A 146 21.46 -8.22 -12.33
C ALA A 146 22.67 -7.87 -11.46
N TYR A 147 22.49 -7.02 -10.44
CA TYR A 147 23.52 -6.69 -9.47
C TYR A 147 24.05 -7.94 -8.75
N GLY A 148 23.16 -8.81 -8.30
CA GLY A 148 23.53 -10.08 -7.66
C GLY A 148 24.30 -11.02 -8.60
N TYR A 149 23.87 -11.14 -9.85
CA TYR A 149 24.54 -11.95 -10.86
C TYR A 149 25.94 -11.41 -11.19
N LEU A 150 26.08 -10.10 -11.41
CA LEU A 150 27.37 -9.48 -11.71
C LEU A 150 28.37 -9.68 -10.58
N ASN A 151 27.97 -9.44 -9.33
CA ASN A 151 28.91 -9.54 -8.21
C ASN A 151 29.29 -10.98 -7.85
N ILE A 152 28.34 -11.93 -7.93
CA ILE A 152 28.56 -13.30 -7.44
C ILE A 152 29.00 -14.24 -8.57
N CYS A 153 28.39 -14.15 -9.75
CA CYS A 153 28.62 -15.10 -10.84
C CYS A 153 29.69 -14.64 -11.84
N VAL A 154 29.89 -13.33 -12.02
CA VAL A 154 30.86 -12.79 -12.98
C VAL A 154 32.15 -12.34 -12.30
N HIS A 155 32.05 -11.57 -11.23
CA HIS A 155 33.20 -11.04 -10.49
C HIS A 155 33.56 -11.84 -9.23
N GLY A 156 32.85 -12.93 -8.95
CA GLY A 156 33.16 -13.83 -7.84
C GLY A 156 34.26 -14.83 -8.19
N ASP A 157 34.92 -15.41 -7.18
CA ASP A 157 35.93 -16.45 -7.38
C ASP A 157 35.37 -17.64 -8.17
N THR A 158 36.09 -18.02 -9.23
CA THR A 158 35.66 -19.03 -10.20
C THR A 158 35.67 -20.46 -9.66
N ASP A 159 36.41 -20.71 -8.59
CA ASP A 159 36.62 -22.06 -8.04
C ASP A 159 35.41 -22.60 -7.24
N GLU A 160 34.49 -21.72 -6.80
CA GLU A 160 33.24 -22.10 -6.09
C GLU A 160 31.97 -21.47 -6.69
N LEU A 161 31.83 -21.52 -8.02
CA LEU A 161 30.64 -20.94 -8.67
C LEU A 161 29.35 -21.57 -8.16
N ARG A 162 28.46 -20.74 -7.62
CA ARG A 162 27.19 -21.19 -7.00
C ARG A 162 26.30 -21.92 -8.02
N PRO A 163 25.54 -22.96 -7.61
CA PRO A 163 24.73 -23.76 -8.53
C PRO A 163 23.71 -22.96 -9.35
N TRP A 164 23.16 -21.88 -8.78
CA TRP A 164 22.18 -21.03 -9.47
C TRP A 164 22.80 -20.18 -10.59
N CYS A 165 24.11 -19.92 -10.58
CA CYS A 165 24.80 -19.24 -11.69
C CYS A 165 24.81 -20.10 -12.97
N LYS A 166 24.78 -21.43 -12.83
CA LYS A 166 24.76 -22.40 -13.95
C LYS A 166 23.35 -22.73 -14.43
N ALA A 167 22.31 -22.20 -13.79
CA ALA A 167 20.93 -22.47 -14.15
C ALA A 167 20.53 -21.71 -15.42
N LYS A 168 19.55 -22.25 -16.16
CA LYS A 168 19.02 -21.64 -17.40
C LYS A 168 18.51 -20.20 -17.20
N LEU A 169 18.00 -19.93 -16.01
CA LEU A 169 17.61 -18.60 -15.53
C LEU A 169 18.28 -18.38 -14.17
N PRO A 170 19.39 -17.62 -14.10
CA PRO A 170 20.17 -17.43 -12.87
C PRO A 170 19.48 -16.44 -11.92
N LEU A 171 18.40 -16.90 -11.28
CA LEU A 171 17.61 -16.10 -10.34
C LEU A 171 18.14 -16.24 -8.91
N LEU A 172 18.97 -15.28 -8.48
CA LEU A 172 19.51 -15.20 -7.12
C LEU A 172 18.40 -15.30 -6.06
N TYR A 173 17.36 -14.48 -6.18
CA TYR A 173 16.27 -14.45 -5.20
C TYR A 173 15.56 -15.80 -5.04
N SER A 174 15.27 -16.50 -6.15
CA SER A 174 14.63 -17.82 -6.10
C SER A 174 15.52 -18.88 -5.46
N PHE A 175 16.84 -18.81 -5.70
CA PHE A 175 17.80 -19.69 -5.06
C PHE A 175 17.85 -19.44 -3.55
N ILE A 176 17.94 -18.19 -3.11
CA ILE A 176 17.96 -17.84 -1.68
C ILE A 176 16.69 -18.33 -0.98
N GLN A 177 15.52 -18.07 -1.56
CA GLN A 177 14.23 -18.49 -1.03
C GLN A 177 14.15 -20.00 -0.84
N SER A 178 14.55 -20.78 -1.84
CA SER A 178 14.48 -22.24 -1.76
C SER A 178 15.55 -22.84 -0.86
N HIS A 179 16.80 -22.42 -1.02
CA HIS A 179 17.95 -23.05 -0.38
C HIS A 179 18.14 -22.66 1.09
N TYR A 180 17.99 -21.36 1.42
CA TYR A 180 18.21 -20.87 2.78
C TYR A 180 16.93 -20.73 3.58
N TRP A 181 15.82 -20.38 2.94
CA TRP A 181 14.56 -20.13 3.64
C TRP A 181 13.58 -21.30 3.55
N GLY A 182 13.88 -22.33 2.75
CA GLY A 182 13.01 -23.50 2.60
C GLY A 182 11.67 -23.19 1.93
N VAL A 183 11.53 -22.03 1.28
CA VAL A 183 10.28 -21.61 0.62
C VAL A 183 9.98 -22.57 -0.53
N GLY A 184 8.71 -22.96 -0.66
CA GLY A 184 8.25 -23.83 -1.72
C GLY A 184 6.84 -24.33 -1.44
N PHE A 185 6.17 -24.79 -2.50
CA PHE A 185 4.81 -25.28 -2.41
C PHE A 185 4.69 -26.41 -1.39
N LEU A 186 3.85 -26.20 -0.37
CA LEU A 186 3.57 -27.11 0.74
C LEU A 186 4.76 -27.55 1.61
N ARG A 187 5.98 -27.01 1.39
CA ARG A 187 7.17 -27.39 2.18
C ARG A 187 7.04 -27.05 3.66
N TYR A 188 6.19 -26.08 3.98
CA TYR A 188 5.96 -25.58 5.33
C TYR A 188 4.95 -26.40 6.14
N PHE A 189 4.22 -27.34 5.52
CA PHE A 189 3.24 -28.19 6.21
C PHE A 189 3.94 -29.29 7.00
N GLN A 190 4.44 -28.92 8.18
CA GLN A 190 5.03 -29.83 9.15
C GLN A 190 4.28 -29.71 10.49
N VAL A 191 4.08 -30.82 11.20
CA VAL A 191 3.40 -30.82 12.51
C VAL A 191 4.06 -29.86 13.50
N LYS A 192 5.40 -29.74 13.45
CA LYS A 192 6.17 -28.80 14.28
C LYS A 192 5.81 -27.33 14.07
N GLN A 193 5.21 -26.98 12.93
CA GLN A 193 4.83 -25.62 12.56
C GLN A 193 3.37 -25.28 12.93
N LEU A 194 2.61 -26.23 13.49
CA LEU A 194 1.20 -26.02 13.86
C LEU A 194 0.96 -24.80 14.77
N PRO A 195 1.81 -24.49 15.78
CA PRO A 195 1.66 -23.27 16.58
C PRO A 195 1.73 -21.98 15.75
N ASN A 196 2.59 -21.96 14.73
CA ASN A 196 2.69 -20.83 13.81
C ASN A 196 1.43 -20.71 12.94
N PHE A 197 0.82 -21.81 12.49
CA PHE A 197 -0.47 -21.72 11.79
C PHE A 197 -1.58 -21.16 12.68
N LEU A 198 -1.63 -21.58 13.95
CA LEU A 198 -2.63 -21.08 14.92
C LEU A 198 -2.47 -19.57 15.16
N LEU A 199 -1.24 -19.11 15.32
CA LEU A 199 -0.96 -17.69 15.55
C LEU A 199 -1.33 -16.80 14.34
N ALA A 200 -1.24 -17.31 13.10
CA ALA A 200 -1.64 -16.58 11.89
C ALA A 200 -3.13 -16.72 11.56
N SER A 201 -3.82 -17.69 12.19
CA SER A 201 -5.21 -18.01 11.86
C SER A 201 -6.15 -16.80 11.91
N PRO A 202 -6.08 -15.86 12.88
CA PRO A 202 -7.04 -14.74 12.92
C PRO A 202 -6.91 -13.83 11.69
N ALA A 203 -5.67 -13.53 11.28
CA ALA A 203 -5.42 -12.68 10.12
C ALA A 203 -5.80 -13.39 8.81
N LEU A 204 -5.48 -14.68 8.68
CA LEU A 204 -5.83 -15.47 7.49
C LEU A 204 -7.34 -15.68 7.38
N SER A 205 -8.03 -15.98 8.48
CA SER A 205 -9.49 -16.09 8.52
C SER A 205 -10.17 -14.78 8.12
N LEU A 206 -9.66 -13.64 8.61
CA LEU A 206 -10.17 -12.33 8.20
C LEU A 206 -9.93 -12.04 6.71
N ALA A 207 -8.77 -12.42 6.17
CA ALA A 207 -8.47 -12.27 4.75
C ALA A 207 -9.41 -13.13 3.88
N VAL A 208 -9.60 -14.40 4.23
CA VAL A 208 -10.53 -15.31 3.53
C VAL A 208 -11.96 -14.81 3.62
N TYR A 209 -12.41 -14.37 4.81
CA TYR A 209 -13.73 -13.78 4.99
C TYR A 209 -13.92 -12.54 4.10
N SER A 210 -12.94 -11.64 4.08
CA SER A 210 -12.97 -10.43 3.24
C SER A 210 -13.06 -10.78 1.76
N ILE A 211 -12.24 -11.74 1.28
CA ILE A 211 -12.27 -12.21 -0.11
C ILE A 211 -13.67 -12.75 -0.45
N VAL A 212 -14.23 -13.64 0.37
CA VAL A 212 -15.56 -14.23 0.13
C VAL A 212 -16.65 -13.16 0.15
N HIS A 213 -16.63 -12.25 1.11
CA HIS A 213 -17.61 -11.18 1.26
C HIS A 213 -17.63 -10.28 0.02
N TYR A 214 -16.48 -9.72 -0.36
CA TYR A 214 -16.41 -8.81 -1.51
C TYR A 214 -16.59 -9.51 -2.86
N THR A 215 -16.21 -10.79 -2.98
CA THR A 215 -16.49 -11.58 -4.20
C THR A 215 -17.99 -11.82 -4.38
N LYS A 216 -18.72 -12.12 -3.29
CA LYS A 216 -20.18 -12.26 -3.32
C LYS A 216 -20.86 -10.95 -3.71
N LEU A 217 -20.42 -9.83 -3.11
CA LEU A 217 -20.93 -8.50 -3.44
C LEU A 217 -20.73 -8.18 -4.93
N LEU A 218 -19.51 -8.43 -5.44
CA LEU A 218 -19.20 -8.21 -6.85
C LEU A 218 -20.02 -9.13 -7.78
N HIS A 219 -20.23 -10.39 -7.39
CA HIS A 219 -21.05 -11.32 -8.16
C HIS A 219 -22.53 -10.89 -8.25
N GLN A 220 -23.11 -10.46 -7.13
CA GLN A 220 -24.49 -9.95 -7.10
C GLN A 220 -24.64 -8.70 -7.99
N LEU A 221 -23.62 -7.83 -8.01
CA LEU A 221 -23.65 -6.60 -8.78
C LEU A 221 -23.44 -6.83 -10.28
N PHE A 222 -22.66 -7.84 -10.66
CA PHE A 222 -22.59 -8.30 -12.04
C PHE A 222 -23.90 -8.91 -12.54
N GLN A 223 -24.75 -9.43 -11.64
CA GLN A 223 -26.08 -9.91 -12.01
C GLN A 223 -27.10 -8.77 -12.15
N SER A 224 -26.97 -7.69 -11.35
CA SER A 224 -27.92 -6.57 -11.35
C SER A 224 -27.63 -5.49 -12.39
N THR A 225 -26.35 -5.29 -12.74
CA THR A 225 -25.90 -4.11 -13.49
C THR A 225 -24.89 -4.52 -14.56
N SER A 226 -24.99 -3.93 -15.76
CA SER A 226 -24.05 -4.21 -16.83
C SER A 226 -22.63 -3.75 -16.44
N ILE A 227 -21.62 -4.56 -16.77
CA ILE A 227 -20.19 -4.24 -16.59
C ILE A 227 -19.86 -2.87 -17.19
N HIS A 228 -20.52 -2.54 -18.30
CA HIS A 228 -20.30 -1.31 -19.03
C HIS A 228 -20.65 -0.05 -18.22
N GLU A 229 -21.79 -0.03 -17.54
CA GLU A 229 -22.24 1.12 -16.72
C GLU A 229 -21.28 1.37 -15.55
N GLN A 230 -20.79 0.30 -14.92
CA GLN A 230 -19.83 0.41 -13.82
C GLN A 230 -18.47 0.96 -14.27
N ILE A 231 -18.01 0.55 -15.46
CA ILE A 231 -16.75 1.07 -16.01
C ILE A 231 -16.88 2.54 -16.36
N ILE A 232 -18.00 2.97 -16.97
CA ILE A 232 -18.25 4.39 -17.24
C ILE A 232 -18.23 5.19 -15.94
N ALA A 233 -18.96 4.74 -14.91
CA ALA A 233 -19.00 5.43 -13.62
C ALA A 233 -17.61 5.59 -12.97
N ILE A 234 -16.73 4.59 -13.08
CA ILE A 234 -15.35 4.66 -12.57
C ILE A 234 -14.50 5.62 -13.37
N VAL A 235 -14.57 5.56 -14.71
CA VAL A 235 -13.77 6.42 -15.57
C VAL A 235 -14.17 7.87 -15.39
N ASP A 236 -15.48 8.15 -15.31
CA ASP A 236 -16.03 9.49 -15.13
C ASP A 236 -15.74 10.04 -13.72
N GLY A 237 -15.93 9.23 -12.66
CA GLY A 237 -15.57 9.62 -11.30
C GLY A 237 -14.08 9.94 -11.12
N ARG A 238 -13.19 9.18 -11.78
CA ARG A 238 -11.74 9.47 -11.76
C ARG A 238 -11.36 10.73 -12.52
N LEU A 239 -12.10 11.09 -13.58
CA LEU A 239 -11.88 12.34 -14.31
C LEU A 239 -12.24 13.55 -13.43
N VAL A 240 -13.33 13.45 -12.67
CA VAL A 240 -13.76 14.49 -11.72
C VAL A 240 -12.75 14.66 -10.58
N GLU A 241 -12.31 13.56 -9.94
CA GLU A 241 -11.32 13.63 -8.84
C GLU A 241 -9.95 14.12 -9.31
N ALA A 242 -9.53 13.78 -10.54
CA ALA A 242 -8.30 14.31 -11.12
C ALA A 242 -8.38 15.82 -11.36
N HIS A 243 -9.57 16.34 -11.70
CA HIS A 243 -9.81 17.76 -11.86
C HIS A 243 -9.75 18.49 -10.50
N GLU A 244 -10.45 17.98 -9.49
CA GLU A 244 -10.40 18.54 -8.14
C GLU A 244 -9.00 18.47 -7.52
N SER A 245 -8.26 17.37 -7.71
CA SER A 245 -6.89 17.25 -7.21
C SER A 245 -5.94 18.24 -7.92
N SER A 246 -6.20 18.58 -9.18
CA SER A 246 -5.45 19.60 -9.91
C SER A 246 -5.77 21.00 -9.38
N ASP A 247 -7.04 21.28 -9.08
CA ASP A 247 -7.49 22.57 -8.55
C ASP A 247 -6.97 22.79 -7.13
N VAL A 248 -7.05 21.78 -6.25
CA VAL A 248 -6.48 21.86 -4.90
C VAL A 248 -4.96 22.03 -4.95
N ALA A 249 -4.26 21.34 -5.85
CA ALA A 249 -2.83 21.56 -6.04
C ALA A 249 -2.51 22.98 -6.55
N THR A 250 -3.39 23.56 -7.36
CA THR A 250 -3.24 24.92 -7.90
C THR A 250 -3.54 25.99 -6.84
N VAL A 251 -4.53 25.76 -5.98
CA VAL A 251 -4.86 26.60 -4.81
C VAL A 251 -3.75 26.52 -3.76
N LEU A 252 -3.22 25.33 -3.45
CA LEU A 252 -2.09 25.20 -2.52
C LEU A 252 -0.83 25.92 -3.04
N LYS A 253 -0.61 25.90 -4.36
CA LYS A 253 0.50 26.62 -5.01
C LYS A 253 0.28 28.13 -5.00
N SER A 254 -0.97 28.60 -5.08
CA SER A 254 -1.32 30.02 -5.00
C SER A 254 -1.25 30.57 -3.57
N GLU A 255 -1.64 29.77 -2.56
CA GLU A 255 -1.48 30.11 -1.13
C GLU A 255 0.00 30.16 -0.72
N ILE A 256 0.83 29.26 -1.24
CA ILE A 256 2.29 29.29 -1.01
C ILE A 256 2.93 30.49 -1.73
N SER A 257 2.45 30.85 -2.93
CA SER A 257 2.93 32.01 -3.70
C SER A 257 2.54 33.33 -3.02
N THR A 258 1.31 33.45 -2.53
CA THR A 258 0.82 34.63 -1.79
C THR A 258 1.47 34.76 -0.40
N GLY A 259 1.75 33.64 0.27
CA GLY A 259 2.54 33.62 1.51
C GLY A 259 3.99 34.07 1.34
N LEU A 260 4.58 33.86 0.14
CA LEU A 260 5.93 34.33 -0.19
C LEU A 260 5.96 35.81 -0.59
N HIS A 261 4.90 36.31 -1.24
CA HIS A 261 4.78 37.71 -1.67
C HIS A 261 4.46 38.68 -0.52
N ASN A 262 3.77 38.22 0.53
CA ASN A 262 3.43 39.04 1.70
C ASN A 262 4.59 39.26 2.69
N LYS A 263 5.77 38.66 2.48
CA LYS A 263 6.93 38.84 3.37
C LYS A 263 7.88 39.99 2.97
N LYS A 264 7.53 40.79 1.95
CA LYS A 264 8.41 41.86 1.43
C LYS A 264 7.81 43.27 1.34
N GLN A 265 6.62 43.54 1.89
CA GLN A 265 6.06 44.89 1.83
C GLN A 265 5.46 45.34 3.17
N GLY A 266 6.08 46.37 3.75
CA GLY A 266 5.37 47.38 4.55
C GLY A 266 5.26 47.14 6.06
N ASN A 267 6.29 47.55 6.79
CA ASN A 267 6.14 48.05 8.15
C ASN A 267 5.65 49.52 8.07
N THR A 268 4.55 49.90 8.74
CA THR A 268 4.25 51.19 9.44
C THR A 268 2.73 51.45 9.53
N GLU A 269 2.32 51.99 10.70
CA GLU A 269 0.97 52.39 11.18
C GLU A 269 0.16 51.31 11.93
N VAL A 270 0.27 51.12 13.26
CA VAL A 270 -0.10 51.96 14.44
C VAL A 270 -1.57 51.87 14.88
N LYS A 271 -1.75 51.22 16.05
CA LYS A 271 -2.79 51.37 17.11
C LYS A 271 -4.27 51.07 16.79
N LYS A 272 -4.78 50.00 17.44
CA LYS A 272 -5.54 50.15 18.70
C LYS A 272 -5.58 48.84 19.50
N ARG A 273 -5.15 48.94 20.77
CA ARG A 273 -5.29 47.91 21.83
C ARG A 273 -6.74 47.86 22.33
N LYS A 274 -7.25 46.66 22.64
CA LYS A 274 -7.69 46.32 24.02
C LYS A 274 -7.96 44.81 24.18
N SER A 275 -7.17 44.22 25.06
CA SER A 275 -7.44 43.00 25.82
C SER A 275 -8.71 43.15 26.67
N VAL A 276 -9.42 42.06 26.95
CA VAL A 276 -9.46 41.38 28.27
C VAL A 276 -10.37 40.14 28.15
N ALA A 277 -9.90 39.07 28.79
CA ALA A 277 -10.44 37.73 28.84
C ALA A 277 -11.79 37.61 29.59
N ALA A 278 -12.34 36.38 29.50
CA ALA A 278 -13.34 35.75 30.36
C ALA A 278 -14.81 35.95 30.01
N SER A 279 -15.37 34.96 29.30
CA SER A 279 -16.55 34.26 29.81
C SER A 279 -16.45 32.78 29.42
N ALA A 280 -16.14 31.97 30.42
CA ALA A 280 -16.37 30.54 30.39
C ALA A 280 -17.86 30.26 30.65
N ALA A 281 -18.32 29.14 30.10
CA ALA A 281 -19.43 28.32 30.60
C ALA A 281 -20.86 28.92 30.56
N SER A 282 -21.63 28.47 29.56
CA SER A 282 -23.07 28.11 29.62
C SER A 282 -23.46 27.72 28.18
N ALA A 283 -24.15 26.62 27.86
CA ALA A 283 -25.13 25.87 28.62
C ALA A 283 -25.11 24.39 28.21
N ALA A 284 -25.45 23.55 29.18
CA ALA A 284 -25.70 22.13 29.05
C ALA A 284 -27.15 21.86 28.60
N SER A 285 -27.35 20.63 28.10
CA SER A 285 -28.48 19.71 28.36
C SER A 285 -29.61 19.53 27.32
N LEU A 286 -30.11 18.28 27.36
CA LEU A 286 -31.30 17.64 26.74
C LEU A 286 -31.10 17.11 25.31
N ASP A 287 -31.45 15.87 24.95
CA ASP A 287 -32.25 14.84 25.61
C ASP A 287 -31.97 13.46 24.98
N GLY A 288 -32.25 12.38 25.72
CA GLY A 288 -32.11 11.00 25.25
C GLY A 288 -33.29 10.53 24.37
N ASN A 289 -33.05 9.52 23.53
CA ASN A 289 -33.99 8.41 23.39
C ASN A 289 -33.41 7.22 22.61
N THR A 290 -33.64 6.05 23.21
CA THR A 290 -33.43 4.71 22.67
C THR A 290 -34.28 4.47 21.42
N SER A 291 -33.69 3.91 20.36
CA SER A 291 -34.42 3.02 19.47
C SER A 291 -33.49 2.06 18.72
N THR A 292 -33.65 0.77 19.04
CA THR A 292 -33.34 -0.37 18.19
C THR A 292 -33.96 -0.14 16.80
N GLY A 293 -33.11 0.04 15.78
CA GLY A 293 -33.52 0.33 14.41
C GLY A 293 -32.71 -0.47 13.40
N ARG A 294 -33.39 -1.46 12.80
CA ARG A 294 -33.11 -2.19 11.56
C ARG A 294 -31.86 -1.77 10.76
N ILE A 295 -30.92 -2.71 10.63
CA ILE A 295 -29.89 -2.71 9.59
C ILE A 295 -30.53 -3.09 8.26
N VAL A 296 -31.20 -2.15 7.60
CA VAL A 296 -31.49 -2.19 6.15
C VAL A 296 -31.66 -0.75 5.68
N GLY A 297 -30.75 -0.29 4.81
CA GLY A 297 -30.95 0.87 3.94
C GLY A 297 -30.00 2.04 4.19
N ASP A 298 -28.88 2.07 3.48
CA ASP A 298 -28.40 3.31 2.87
C ASP A 298 -27.76 2.94 1.52
N ASN A 299 -28.51 3.16 0.44
CA ASN A 299 -27.99 3.10 -0.93
C ASN A 299 -27.02 4.26 -1.07
N LYS A 300 -25.72 3.98 -0.98
CA LYS A 300 -24.68 4.86 -1.47
C LYS A 300 -23.92 4.13 -2.56
N ASP A 301 -23.67 4.85 -3.65
CA ASP A 301 -22.93 4.44 -4.85
C ASP A 301 -21.49 3.99 -4.53
N GLU A 302 -21.37 2.82 -3.91
CA GLU A 302 -20.13 2.06 -3.83
C GLU A 302 -19.92 1.42 -5.20
N CYS A 303 -18.94 1.93 -5.97
CA CYS A 303 -18.58 1.28 -7.22
C CYS A 303 -17.66 0.08 -6.90
N PRO A 304 -18.18 -1.16 -6.86
CA PRO A 304 -17.47 -2.31 -6.29
C PRO A 304 -16.32 -2.75 -7.18
N LEU A 305 -16.36 -2.36 -8.46
CA LEU A 305 -15.33 -2.64 -9.44
C LEU A 305 -14.01 -1.91 -9.10
N LEU A 306 -14.03 -0.86 -8.27
CA LEU A 306 -12.82 -0.22 -7.74
C LEU A 306 -12.08 -1.09 -6.72
N VAL A 307 -12.81 -1.96 -6.02
CA VAL A 307 -12.29 -2.85 -4.98
C VAL A 307 -11.67 -4.11 -5.60
N LEU A 308 -12.09 -4.49 -6.82
CA LEU A 308 -11.61 -5.67 -7.54
C LEU A 308 -10.07 -5.87 -7.54
N PRO A 309 -9.23 -4.89 -7.92
CA PRO A 309 -7.78 -5.11 -7.93
C PRO A 309 -7.22 -5.39 -6.53
N PHE A 310 -7.83 -4.85 -5.47
CA PHE A 310 -7.46 -5.14 -4.09
C PHE A 310 -7.85 -6.56 -3.69
N ILE A 311 -9.01 -7.06 -4.13
CA ILE A 311 -9.44 -8.45 -3.89
C ILE A 311 -8.50 -9.43 -4.59
N LEU A 312 -8.13 -9.16 -5.85
CA LEU A 312 -7.20 -10.00 -6.61
C LEU A 312 -5.81 -10.04 -5.94
N HIS A 313 -5.31 -8.87 -5.52
CA HIS A 313 -4.05 -8.78 -4.79
C HIS A 313 -4.11 -9.51 -3.45
N LEU A 314 -5.17 -9.31 -2.66
CA LEU A 314 -5.37 -9.99 -1.38
C LEU A 314 -5.49 -11.50 -1.55
N THR A 315 -6.18 -11.96 -2.59
CA THR A 315 -6.31 -13.39 -2.92
C THR A 315 -4.95 -14.00 -3.25
N PHE A 316 -4.17 -13.34 -4.10
CA PHE A 316 -2.82 -13.78 -4.44
C PHE A 316 -1.90 -13.83 -3.21
N MET A 317 -1.92 -12.78 -2.37
CA MET A 317 -1.11 -12.71 -1.16
C MET A 317 -1.54 -13.74 -0.10
N THR A 318 -2.85 -13.99 0.04
CA THR A 318 -3.37 -15.00 0.98
C THR A 318 -3.02 -16.41 0.50
N PHE A 319 -3.17 -16.68 -0.80
CA PHE A 319 -2.79 -17.96 -1.40
C PHE A 319 -1.28 -18.23 -1.21
N THR A 320 -0.43 -17.25 -1.53
CA THR A 320 1.02 -17.39 -1.37
C THR A 320 1.42 -17.54 0.10
N ALA A 321 0.78 -16.82 1.03
CA ALA A 321 0.99 -16.97 2.46
C ALA A 321 0.61 -18.37 2.98
N PHE A 322 -0.46 -18.98 2.44
CA PHE A 322 -0.93 -20.28 2.90
C PHE A 322 -0.14 -21.45 2.29
N PHE A 323 0.15 -21.38 0.98
CA PHE A 323 0.67 -22.53 0.24
C PHE A 323 2.19 -22.48 -0.04
N VAL A 324 2.80 -21.29 -0.03
CA VAL A 324 4.16 -21.10 -0.57
C VAL A 324 5.13 -20.56 0.49
N MET A 325 4.73 -19.59 1.30
CA MET A 325 5.60 -18.94 2.27
C MET A 325 5.55 -19.58 3.67
N HIS A 326 6.68 -19.47 4.38
CA HIS A 326 6.73 -19.70 5.82
C HIS A 326 5.88 -18.64 6.53
N VAL A 327 4.83 -19.09 7.22
CA VAL A 327 3.95 -18.23 8.06
C VAL A 327 4.75 -17.46 9.15
N GLN A 328 5.97 -17.90 9.45
CA GLN A 328 6.93 -17.22 10.33
C GLN A 328 7.30 -15.78 9.90
N VAL A 329 7.18 -15.41 8.62
CA VAL A 329 7.47 -14.03 8.16
C VAL A 329 6.40 -13.04 8.66
N CYS A 330 5.18 -13.51 8.95
CA CYS A 330 4.14 -12.71 9.62
C CYS A 330 4.30 -12.66 11.15
N GLN A 331 5.24 -13.42 11.73
CA GLN A 331 5.24 -13.79 13.17
C GLN A 331 6.55 -13.55 13.91
N ARG A 332 7.54 -12.93 13.27
CA ARG A 332 8.81 -12.57 13.93
C ARG A 332 8.64 -11.65 15.16
N GLY A 333 7.43 -11.17 15.46
CA GLY A 333 7.10 -10.42 16.68
C GLY A 333 6.72 -11.26 17.91
N PHE A 334 6.36 -12.55 17.78
CA PHE A 334 5.93 -13.39 18.91
C PHE A 334 6.95 -14.45 19.37
N CYS A 335 7.96 -14.76 18.55
CA CYS A 335 8.99 -15.71 18.91
C CYS A 335 10.22 -14.99 19.48
N LEU A 336 10.35 -14.99 20.82
CA LEU A 336 11.64 -14.86 21.49
C LEU A 336 12.63 -15.85 20.85
N PRO A 337 13.90 -15.47 20.63
CA PRO A 337 14.90 -16.39 20.13
C PRO A 337 15.12 -17.49 21.16
N VAL A 338 14.65 -18.70 20.88
CA VAL A 338 15.12 -19.90 21.58
C VAL A 338 16.60 -20.02 21.27
N PRO A 339 17.50 -20.01 22.28
CA PRO A 339 18.92 -20.15 22.04
C PRO A 339 19.16 -21.51 21.36
N ARG A 340 19.81 -21.48 20.19
CA ARG A 340 20.39 -22.70 19.62
C ARG A 340 21.42 -23.21 20.61
N SER A 341 21.11 -24.31 21.31
CA SER A 341 22.13 -25.10 21.97
C SER A 341 23.07 -25.62 20.88
N THR A 342 24.28 -25.10 20.86
CA THR A 342 25.42 -25.73 20.21
C THR A 342 25.61 -27.11 20.84
N GLY A 343 25.40 -28.15 20.05
CA GLY A 343 25.87 -29.51 20.31
C GLY A 343 27.07 -29.80 19.43
#